data_AF-A0AA39FC95-F1
#
_entry.id   AF-A0AA39FC95-F1
#
_cell.length_a   1.000
_cell.length_b   1.000
_cell.length_c   1.000
_cell.angle_alpha   90.00
_cell.angle_beta   90.00
_cell.angle_gamma   90.00
#
_symmetry.space_group_name_H-M   'P 1'
#
loop_
_entity.id
_entity.type
_entity.pdbx_description
1 polymer ?
#
loop_
_entity_poly.entity_id
_entity_poly.type
_entity_poly.pdbx_seq_one_letter_code
_entity_poly.pdbx_strand_id
1 'polypeptide(L)'
;MNSTDKSPTKDNITDEFDINFQAIAKNLLEKAALDFTKENKFSDSILLQLYSVFGGVFERALELYDSGKVTKIITREANATGIWKEIDASRWLIEVKGSGEAYILFPNINYCPCAAFRFQFLILKMSTLDEYKFIAKLENLKTVVQLLRSINFKECATCFCSENGLKVTVEDSKCLQANAYIPINVFREFNLAEDVVFKINLTVLVECLGMFWSSMTSPTASVGLQLNYKDIGYPVTVWIEEDGVITDCSLKTQEPDELLDFRIESDSVLNKVILHTELLKDILSELDPTSEFIQLLLSPNAPYFRISTEGLAGECRIELPHDSELIDTFECKAEATFCYQYSHIKPATKALLCANKVSLKTDKDGLLCFQYMVSPIIDTDE
;
A
#
# COMPACT_ATOMS: atom_id res chain seq x y z
N MET A 1 -43.21 16.65 33.84
CA MET A 1 -43.31 17.50 32.65
C MET A 1 -41.93 17.59 32.02
N ASN A 2 -41.91 17.52 30.69
CA ASN A 2 -40.80 17.66 29.74
C ASN A 2 -39.99 16.40 29.40
N SER A 3 -40.57 15.70 28.43
CA SER A 3 -39.94 15.10 27.25
C SER A 3 -38.95 16.03 26.53
N THR A 4 -37.91 15.43 25.94
CA THR A 4 -37.37 15.56 24.56
C THR A 4 -35.94 14.98 24.57
N ASP A 5 -35.34 14.42 23.53
CA ASP A 5 -35.69 13.79 22.26
C ASP A 5 -34.32 13.21 21.81
N LYS A 6 -34.19 11.89 21.59
CA LYS A 6 -32.93 11.27 21.14
C LYS A 6 -32.98 11.08 19.62
N SER A 7 -32.24 11.90 18.89
CA SER A 7 -31.96 11.67 17.46
C SER A 7 -30.99 10.48 17.30
N PRO A 8 -31.19 9.60 16.31
CA PRO A 8 -30.25 8.52 16.00
C PRO A 8 -29.05 9.08 15.21
N THR A 9 -27.85 8.64 15.58
CA THR A 9 -26.57 8.93 14.95
C THR A 9 -26.46 8.25 13.59
N LYS A 10 -25.97 9.00 12.58
CA LYS A 10 -26.00 8.64 11.15
C LYS A 10 -25.10 7.46 10.74
N ASP A 11 -24.21 6.99 11.61
CA ASP A 11 -23.21 5.98 11.27
C ASP A 11 -23.71 4.52 11.42
N ASN A 12 -24.90 4.30 11.99
CA ASN A 12 -25.52 2.96 12.09
C ASN A 12 -26.54 2.65 10.97
N ILE A 13 -26.83 3.61 10.09
CA ILE A 13 -27.93 3.48 9.11
C ILE A 13 -27.42 2.87 7.80
N THR A 14 -26.13 2.96 7.48
CA THR A 14 -25.57 2.48 6.21
C THR A 14 -25.36 0.96 6.19
N ASP A 15 -24.85 0.36 7.28
CA ASP A 15 -24.54 -1.08 7.31
C ASP A 15 -25.79 -1.98 7.31
N GLU A 16 -26.88 -1.52 7.94
CA GLU A 16 -28.17 -2.24 7.96
C GLU A 16 -28.92 -2.10 6.62
N PHE A 17 -28.67 -1.02 5.87
CA PHE A 17 -29.25 -0.80 4.54
C PHE A 17 -28.60 -1.66 3.45
N ASP A 18 -27.29 -1.96 3.55
CA ASP A 18 -26.55 -2.61 2.47
C ASP A 18 -26.61 -4.15 2.49
N ILE A 19 -26.63 -4.77 3.68
CA ILE A 19 -26.98 -6.21 3.83
C ILE A 19 -28.41 -6.45 3.34
N ASN A 20 -29.30 -5.50 3.65
CA ASN A 20 -30.67 -5.52 3.18
C ASN A 20 -30.72 -5.39 1.65
N PHE A 21 -29.88 -4.56 1.03
CA PHE A 21 -29.88 -4.39 -0.44
C PHE A 21 -29.53 -5.68 -1.20
N GLN A 22 -28.50 -6.44 -0.80
CA GLN A 22 -28.16 -7.70 -1.48
C GLN A 22 -29.26 -8.76 -1.32
N ALA A 23 -29.81 -8.88 -0.10
CA ALA A 23 -30.93 -9.78 0.16
C ALA A 23 -32.18 -9.34 -0.62
N ILE A 24 -32.48 -8.04 -0.68
CA ILE A 24 -33.56 -7.45 -1.47
C ILE A 24 -33.37 -7.75 -2.95
N ALA A 25 -32.17 -7.49 -3.50
CA ALA A 25 -31.88 -7.70 -4.92
C ALA A 25 -32.01 -9.17 -5.31
N LYS A 26 -31.47 -10.08 -4.50
CA LYS A 26 -31.59 -11.53 -4.73
C LYS A 26 -33.03 -12.01 -4.61
N ASN A 27 -33.74 -11.64 -3.53
CA ASN A 27 -35.14 -12.00 -3.33
C ASN A 27 -36.04 -11.45 -4.44
N LEU A 28 -35.75 -10.23 -4.91
CA LEU A 28 -36.49 -9.60 -6.00
C LEU A 28 -36.24 -10.31 -7.33
N LEU A 29 -35.00 -10.70 -7.64
CA LEU A 29 -34.69 -11.47 -8.83
C LEU A 29 -35.33 -12.86 -8.79
N GLU A 30 -35.29 -13.55 -7.65
CA GLU A 30 -35.95 -14.84 -7.45
C GLU A 30 -37.48 -14.71 -7.61
N LYS A 31 -38.08 -13.66 -7.04
CA LYS A 31 -39.50 -13.36 -7.20
C LYS A 31 -39.85 -13.03 -8.66
N ALA A 32 -39.05 -12.20 -9.32
CA ALA A 32 -39.25 -11.85 -10.72
C ALA A 32 -39.18 -13.10 -11.62
N ALA A 33 -38.24 -14.01 -11.36
CA ALA A 33 -38.15 -15.29 -12.06
C ALA A 33 -39.37 -16.18 -11.82
N LEU A 34 -39.84 -16.28 -10.57
CA LEU A 34 -41.04 -17.06 -10.22
C LEU A 34 -42.30 -16.51 -10.89
N ASP A 35 -42.48 -15.18 -10.86
CA ASP A 35 -43.65 -14.52 -11.44
C ASP A 35 -43.62 -14.61 -12.97
N PHE A 36 -42.46 -14.44 -13.60
CA PHE A 36 -42.29 -14.67 -15.04
C PHE A 36 -42.57 -16.12 -15.43
N THR A 37 -42.15 -17.10 -14.62
CA THR A 37 -42.41 -18.52 -14.89
C THR A 37 -43.90 -18.86 -14.83
N LYS A 38 -44.67 -18.16 -13.98
CA LYS A 38 -46.12 -18.36 -13.84
C LYS A 38 -46.93 -17.65 -14.92
N GLU A 39 -46.59 -16.40 -15.22
CA GLU A 39 -47.41 -15.52 -16.05
C GLU A 39 -46.88 -15.36 -17.49
N ASN A 40 -45.65 -15.85 -17.75
CA ASN A 40 -44.91 -15.67 -19.00
C ASN A 40 -44.73 -14.20 -19.42
N LYS A 41 -44.78 -13.29 -18.44
CA LYS A 41 -44.55 -11.84 -18.56
C LYS A 41 -44.14 -11.28 -17.21
N PHE A 42 -43.43 -10.16 -17.20
CA PHE A 42 -43.19 -9.40 -15.97
C PHE A 42 -44.39 -8.50 -15.67
N SER A 43 -44.79 -8.39 -14.40
CA SER A 43 -45.79 -7.42 -13.99
C SER A 43 -45.17 -6.03 -13.85
N ASP A 44 -45.94 -4.98 -14.10
CA ASP A 44 -45.49 -3.59 -13.95
C ASP A 44 -44.92 -3.32 -12.55
N SER A 45 -45.51 -3.96 -11.53
CA SER A 45 -45.04 -3.88 -10.15
C SER A 45 -43.63 -4.44 -9.97
N ILE A 46 -43.28 -5.52 -10.66
CA ILE A 46 -41.94 -6.13 -10.58
C ILE A 46 -40.94 -5.30 -11.38
N LEU A 47 -41.33 -4.81 -12.56
CA LEU A 47 -40.47 -3.95 -13.39
C LEU A 47 -40.08 -2.68 -12.65
N LEU A 48 -41.03 -2.03 -11.95
CA LEU A 48 -40.76 -0.87 -11.12
C LEU A 48 -39.84 -1.20 -9.94
N GLN A 49 -40.02 -2.36 -9.30
CA GLN A 49 -39.13 -2.82 -8.22
C GLN A 49 -37.71 -3.08 -8.75
N LEU A 50 -37.58 -3.74 -9.90
CA LEU A 50 -36.28 -4.01 -10.53
C LEU A 50 -35.59 -2.70 -10.92
N TYR A 51 -36.32 -1.74 -11.48
CA TYR A 51 -35.78 -0.41 -11.76
C TYR A 51 -35.36 0.32 -10.48
N SER A 52 -36.14 0.23 -9.41
CA SER A 52 -35.79 0.88 -8.13
C SER A 52 -34.49 0.34 -7.51
N VAL A 53 -34.18 -0.93 -7.74
CA VAL A 53 -32.99 -1.60 -7.20
C VAL A 53 -31.78 -1.45 -8.12
N PHE A 54 -31.95 -1.63 -9.43
CA PHE A 54 -30.84 -1.70 -10.40
C PHE A 54 -30.68 -0.45 -11.27
N GLY A 55 -31.60 0.52 -11.16
CA GLY A 55 -31.55 1.81 -11.82
C GLY A 55 -31.36 1.72 -13.34
N GLY A 56 -30.53 2.61 -13.87
CA GLY A 56 -30.26 2.71 -15.32
C GLY A 56 -29.58 1.47 -15.94
N VAL A 57 -29.05 0.54 -15.13
CA VAL A 57 -28.52 -0.73 -15.64
C VAL A 57 -29.67 -1.63 -16.10
N PHE A 58 -30.75 -1.69 -15.32
CA PHE A 58 -31.93 -2.46 -15.69
C PHE A 58 -32.64 -1.87 -16.91
N GLU A 59 -32.75 -0.54 -17.00
CA GLU A 59 -33.34 0.14 -18.14
C GLU A 59 -32.62 -0.21 -19.45
N ARG A 60 -31.28 -0.14 -19.47
CA ARG A 60 -30.49 -0.54 -20.64
C ARG A 60 -30.64 -2.03 -20.97
N ALA A 61 -30.69 -2.89 -19.95
CA ALA A 61 -30.89 -4.32 -20.16
C ALA A 61 -32.26 -4.62 -20.76
N LEU A 62 -33.31 -3.93 -20.29
CA LEU A 62 -34.67 -4.05 -20.79
C LEU A 62 -34.78 -3.51 -22.22
N GLU A 63 -34.17 -2.36 -22.52
CA GLU A 63 -34.09 -1.82 -23.89
C GLU A 63 -33.43 -2.80 -24.85
N LEU A 64 -32.34 -3.47 -24.45
CA LEU A 64 -31.67 -4.48 -25.27
C LEU A 64 -32.56 -5.71 -25.50
N TYR A 65 -33.35 -6.10 -24.52
CA TYR A 65 -34.32 -7.19 -24.64
C TYR A 65 -35.49 -6.80 -25.57
N ASP A 66 -36.15 -5.67 -25.31
CA ASP A 66 -37.32 -5.18 -26.04
C ASP A 66 -36.99 -4.82 -27.49
N SER A 67 -35.80 -4.30 -27.75
CA SER A 67 -35.32 -4.03 -29.11
C SER A 67 -34.96 -5.30 -29.89
N GLY A 68 -35.17 -6.50 -29.32
CA GLY A 68 -34.86 -7.77 -29.95
C GLY A 68 -33.37 -7.99 -30.20
N LYS A 69 -32.51 -7.16 -29.56
CA LYS A 69 -31.06 -7.27 -29.66
C LYS A 69 -30.51 -8.45 -28.86
N VAL A 70 -31.33 -9.08 -28.00
CA VAL A 70 -31.00 -10.37 -27.39
C VAL A 70 -31.77 -11.46 -28.14
N THR A 71 -31.08 -12.15 -29.04
CA THR A 71 -31.66 -13.16 -29.93
C THR A 71 -31.53 -14.58 -29.40
N LYS A 72 -30.56 -14.83 -28.51
CA LYS A 72 -30.33 -16.16 -27.93
C LYS A 72 -29.55 -16.05 -26.62
N ILE A 73 -30.00 -16.77 -25.60
CA ILE A 73 -29.24 -17.02 -24.36
C ILE A 73 -28.91 -18.50 -24.34
N ILE A 74 -27.62 -18.85 -24.37
CA ILE A 74 -27.15 -20.24 -24.32
C ILE A 74 -26.36 -20.43 -23.04
N THR A 75 -26.80 -21.34 -22.19
CA THR A 75 -25.96 -21.92 -21.13
C THR A 75 -25.26 -23.13 -21.72
N ARG A 76 -23.93 -23.09 -21.85
CA ARG A 76 -23.17 -24.29 -22.23
C ARG A 76 -22.60 -24.92 -20.98
N GLU A 77 -23.05 -26.15 -20.71
CA GLU A 77 -22.31 -27.10 -19.90
C GLU A 77 -21.74 -28.19 -20.78
N ALA A 78 -20.57 -28.70 -20.41
CA ALA A 78 -19.98 -29.84 -21.08
C ALA A 78 -20.74 -31.15 -20.81
N ASN A 79 -21.62 -31.25 -19.80
CA ASN A 79 -22.54 -32.37 -19.53
C ASN A 79 -23.43 -32.08 -18.29
N ALA A 80 -24.68 -31.64 -18.43
CA ALA A 80 -25.72 -31.98 -17.43
C ALA A 80 -27.14 -31.79 -17.96
N THR A 81 -28.00 -32.75 -17.61
CA THR A 81 -29.46 -32.64 -17.63
C THR A 81 -29.89 -32.76 -16.16
N GLY A 82 -30.14 -31.65 -15.47
CA GLY A 82 -30.41 -31.66 -14.03
C GLY A 82 -30.75 -30.30 -13.42
N ILE A 83 -31.42 -30.33 -12.25
CA ILE A 83 -31.91 -29.17 -11.50
C ILE A 83 -30.73 -28.40 -10.88
N TRP A 84 -30.80 -27.07 -10.97
CA TRP A 84 -29.88 -25.97 -10.65
C TRP A 84 -29.00 -26.02 -9.38
N LYS A 85 -29.10 -27.04 -8.52
CA LYS A 85 -28.44 -27.06 -7.20
C LYS A 85 -27.19 -27.95 -7.08
N GLU A 86 -26.88 -28.79 -8.07
CA GLU A 86 -25.78 -29.77 -7.98
C GLU A 86 -24.71 -29.64 -9.07
N ILE A 87 -24.59 -28.46 -9.70
CA ILE A 87 -23.66 -28.29 -10.82
C ILE A 87 -22.31 -27.78 -10.30
N ASP A 88 -21.27 -28.57 -10.57
CA ASP A 88 -19.88 -28.32 -10.20
C ASP A 88 -19.43 -26.91 -10.62
N ALA A 89 -19.05 -26.08 -9.64
CA ALA A 89 -19.07 -24.62 -9.70
C ALA A 89 -18.00 -23.95 -10.59
N SER A 90 -17.35 -24.70 -11.50
CA SER A 90 -16.12 -24.26 -12.15
C SER A 90 -16.17 -24.02 -13.66
N ARG A 91 -17.20 -24.46 -14.43
CA ARG A 91 -17.18 -24.34 -15.90
C ARG A 91 -18.55 -24.28 -16.60
N TRP A 92 -19.38 -23.30 -16.26
CA TRP A 92 -20.52 -22.96 -17.12
C TRP A 92 -20.35 -21.53 -17.64
N LEU A 93 -20.89 -21.26 -18.84
CA LEU A 93 -20.77 -19.97 -19.51
C LEU A 93 -22.09 -19.61 -20.20
N ILE A 94 -22.46 -18.34 -20.09
CA ILE A 94 -23.68 -17.74 -20.63
C ILE A 94 -23.30 -16.99 -21.89
N GLU A 95 -23.69 -17.48 -23.06
CA GLU A 95 -23.51 -16.79 -24.33
C GLU A 95 -24.81 -16.04 -24.68
N VAL A 96 -24.78 -14.72 -24.64
CA VAL A 96 -25.86 -13.83 -25.07
C VAL A 96 -25.55 -13.34 -26.49
N LYS A 97 -26.33 -13.78 -27.48
CA LYS A 97 -26.15 -13.36 -28.88
C LYS A 97 -27.09 -12.23 -29.24
N GLY A 98 -26.54 -11.18 -29.85
CA GLY A 98 -27.32 -10.13 -30.49
C GLY A 98 -27.15 -10.05 -32.00
N SER A 99 -27.65 -8.95 -32.59
CA SER A 99 -27.72 -8.68 -34.03
C SER A 99 -26.35 -8.46 -34.72
N GLY A 100 -25.33 -9.21 -34.32
CA GLY A 100 -23.98 -9.16 -34.87
C GLY A 100 -22.89 -9.67 -33.93
N GLU A 101 -23.09 -9.59 -32.61
CA GLU A 101 -22.06 -9.94 -31.62
C GLU A 101 -22.57 -10.92 -30.56
N ALA A 102 -21.68 -11.81 -30.12
CA ALA A 102 -21.92 -12.76 -29.03
C ALA A 102 -21.16 -12.31 -27.78
N TYR A 103 -21.89 -12.02 -26.70
CA TYR A 103 -21.35 -11.68 -25.39
C TYR A 103 -21.24 -12.96 -24.56
N ILE A 104 -20.03 -13.33 -24.14
CA ILE A 104 -19.81 -14.51 -23.30
C ILE A 104 -19.59 -14.03 -21.86
N LEU A 105 -20.52 -14.40 -20.99
CA LEU A 105 -20.48 -14.22 -19.55
C LEU A 105 -19.93 -15.50 -18.92
N PHE A 106 -18.88 -15.33 -18.13
CA PHE A 106 -18.32 -16.40 -17.32
C PHE A 106 -18.74 -16.19 -15.86
N PRO A 107 -19.81 -16.84 -15.41
CA PRO A 107 -20.17 -16.83 -14.00
C PRO A 107 -18.98 -17.30 -13.17
N ASN A 108 -18.59 -16.48 -12.19
CA ASN A 108 -17.43 -16.67 -11.30
C ASN A 108 -16.04 -16.38 -11.90
N ILE A 109 -15.92 -15.78 -13.08
CA ILE A 109 -14.63 -15.22 -13.57
C ILE A 109 -14.63 -13.70 -13.39
N ASN A 110 -13.69 -13.23 -12.55
CA ASN A 110 -13.55 -11.84 -12.13
C ASN A 110 -12.76 -10.98 -13.13
N TYR A 111 -13.09 -11.00 -14.42
CA TYR A 111 -12.44 -10.10 -15.36
C TYR A 111 -13.38 -9.63 -16.46
N CYS A 112 -13.76 -8.35 -16.41
CA CYS A 112 -14.43 -7.66 -17.51
C CYS A 112 -14.06 -6.15 -17.50
N PRO A 113 -13.70 -5.55 -18.64
CA PRO A 113 -13.26 -4.15 -18.73
C PRO A 113 -14.41 -3.13 -18.72
N CYS A 114 -15.68 -3.53 -18.52
CA CYS A 114 -16.82 -2.62 -18.60
C CYS A 114 -17.09 -1.88 -17.28
N ALA A 115 -17.70 -0.69 -17.37
CA ALA A 115 -18.06 0.14 -16.21
C ALA A 115 -18.97 -0.59 -15.20
N ALA A 116 -19.82 -1.52 -15.66
CA ALA A 116 -20.67 -2.33 -14.79
C ALA A 116 -19.86 -3.33 -13.96
N PHE A 117 -18.79 -3.92 -14.51
CA PHE A 117 -17.86 -4.75 -13.73
C PHE A 117 -17.08 -3.91 -12.73
N ARG A 118 -16.63 -2.70 -13.11
CA ARG A 118 -15.97 -1.77 -12.18
C ARG A 118 -16.89 -1.42 -11.00
N PHE A 119 -18.17 -1.11 -11.26
CA PHE A 119 -19.17 -0.88 -10.23
C PHE A 119 -19.43 -2.13 -9.38
N GLN A 120 -19.62 -3.29 -9.98
CA GLN A 120 -19.94 -4.52 -9.23
C GLN A 120 -18.75 -5.06 -8.45
N PHE A 121 -17.52 -4.91 -8.95
CA PHE A 121 -16.29 -5.23 -8.22
C PHE A 121 -16.06 -4.28 -7.05
N LEU A 122 -16.26 -2.96 -7.25
CA LEU A 122 -16.21 -1.97 -6.17
C LEU A 122 -17.28 -2.25 -5.11
N ILE A 123 -18.51 -2.57 -5.50
CA ILE A 123 -19.62 -2.89 -4.59
C ILE A 123 -19.37 -4.21 -3.82
N LEU A 124 -18.97 -5.29 -4.51
CA LEU A 124 -18.68 -6.58 -3.88
C LEU A 124 -17.47 -6.53 -2.92
N LYS A 125 -16.52 -5.63 -3.15
CA LYS A 125 -15.36 -5.44 -2.27
C LYS A 125 -15.58 -4.37 -1.20
N MET A 126 -16.44 -3.37 -1.43
CA MET A 126 -16.90 -2.47 -0.36
C MET A 126 -17.72 -3.23 0.70
N SER A 127 -18.46 -4.27 0.32
CA SER A 127 -19.11 -5.18 1.29
C SER A 127 -18.15 -6.07 2.10
N THR A 128 -16.82 -5.93 1.93
CA THR A 128 -15.79 -6.67 2.71
C THR A 128 -14.97 -5.77 3.64
N LEU A 129 -15.31 -4.47 3.76
CA LEU A 129 -14.64 -3.55 4.68
C LEU A 129 -14.68 -4.06 6.14
N ASP A 130 -15.76 -4.73 6.55
CA ASP A 130 -15.92 -5.32 7.89
C ASP A 130 -15.06 -6.58 8.16
N GLU A 131 -14.41 -7.14 7.13
CA GLU A 131 -13.57 -8.31 7.31
C GLU A 131 -12.08 -7.98 7.50
N TYR A 132 -11.64 -6.76 7.16
CA TYR A 132 -10.21 -6.42 7.19
C TYR A 132 -9.83 -5.73 8.49
N LYS A 133 -8.85 -6.30 9.19
CA LYS A 133 -8.22 -5.65 10.35
C LYS A 133 -7.46 -4.38 9.99
N PHE A 134 -6.96 -4.29 8.76
CA PHE A 134 -6.20 -3.14 8.29
C PHE A 134 -6.54 -2.79 6.84
N ILE A 135 -6.91 -1.52 6.62
CA ILE A 135 -7.14 -0.92 5.31
C ILE A 135 -6.43 0.42 5.27
N ALA A 136 -5.64 0.66 4.23
CA ALA A 136 -4.97 1.93 4.04
C ALA A 136 -4.99 2.36 2.58
N LYS A 137 -5.42 3.60 2.30
CA LYS A 137 -5.42 4.21 0.96
C LYS A 137 -4.46 5.39 0.89
N LEU A 138 -3.67 5.44 -0.18
CA LEU A 138 -2.70 6.50 -0.46
C LEU A 138 -2.84 7.00 -1.91
N GLU A 139 -2.60 8.29 -2.10
CA GLU A 139 -2.59 8.93 -3.43
C GLU A 139 -1.20 9.42 -3.83
N ASN A 140 -0.39 9.91 -2.88
CA ASN A 140 0.99 10.28 -3.15
C ASN A 140 1.94 9.08 -3.01
N LEU A 141 1.98 8.25 -4.06
CA LEU A 141 2.78 7.03 -4.05
C LEU A 141 4.26 7.26 -4.32
N LYS A 142 4.63 8.35 -5.00
CA LYS A 142 6.02 8.62 -5.39
C LYS A 142 6.95 8.62 -4.17
N THR A 143 6.59 9.41 -3.15
CA THR A 143 7.38 9.54 -1.91
C THR A 143 7.44 8.21 -1.17
N VAL A 144 6.32 7.50 -1.09
CA VAL A 144 6.22 6.20 -0.41
C VAL A 144 7.06 5.13 -1.10
N VAL A 145 7.02 5.05 -2.43
CA VAL A 145 7.83 4.11 -3.21
C VAL A 145 9.31 4.42 -3.06
N GLN A 146 9.71 5.69 -3.07
CA GLN A 146 11.11 6.08 -2.81
C GLN A 146 11.55 5.69 -1.40
N LEU A 147 10.70 5.92 -0.40
CA LEU A 147 10.96 5.54 0.98
C LEU A 147 11.13 4.01 1.11
N LEU A 148 10.23 3.21 0.53
CA LEU A 148 10.34 1.74 0.55
C LEU A 148 11.58 1.25 -0.22
N ARG A 149 11.91 1.86 -1.36
CA ARG A 149 13.15 1.57 -2.11
C ARG A 149 14.41 1.84 -1.28
N SER A 150 14.39 2.86 -0.41
CA SER A 150 15.53 3.23 0.41
C SER A 150 15.92 2.14 1.43
N ILE A 151 14.94 1.39 1.92
CA ILE A 151 15.15 0.30 2.90
C ILE A 151 15.15 -1.10 2.27
N ASN A 152 14.91 -1.22 0.96
CA ASN A 152 14.89 -2.51 0.24
C ASN A 152 16.32 -3.01 -0.04
N PHE A 153 17.00 -3.51 0.99
CA PHE A 153 18.31 -4.21 0.89
C PHE A 153 18.26 -5.67 1.36
N LYS A 154 17.10 -6.12 1.85
CA LYS A 154 16.76 -7.53 2.03
C LYS A 154 15.40 -7.82 1.41
N GLU A 155 15.19 -9.09 1.12
CA GLU A 155 13.98 -9.57 0.45
C GLU A 155 12.71 -9.32 1.26
N CYS A 156 12.75 -9.55 2.58
CA CYS A 156 11.59 -9.45 3.45
C CYS A 156 11.66 -8.25 4.39
N ALA A 157 10.50 -7.71 4.73
CA ALA A 157 10.34 -6.66 5.74
C ALA A 157 9.16 -6.97 6.67
N THR A 158 9.29 -6.57 7.93
CA THR A 158 8.22 -6.62 8.92
C THR A 158 7.45 -5.30 8.89
N CYS A 159 6.16 -5.38 8.61
CA CYS A 159 5.23 -4.25 8.63
C CYS A 159 4.50 -4.23 9.97
N PHE A 160 4.53 -3.09 10.64
CA PHE A 160 3.82 -2.82 11.89
C PHE A 160 2.85 -1.68 11.63
N CYS A 161 1.54 -1.97 11.67
CA CYS A 161 0.47 -0.98 11.54
C CYS A 161 -0.06 -0.65 12.93
N SER A 162 -0.14 0.65 13.25
CA SER A 162 -0.72 1.15 14.49
C SER A 162 -1.59 2.37 14.23
N GLU A 163 -2.27 2.87 15.26
CA GLU A 163 -3.05 4.13 15.20
C GLU A 163 -2.22 5.34 14.71
N ASN A 164 -0.90 5.30 14.85
CA ASN A 164 -0.01 6.39 14.45
C ASN A 164 0.42 6.32 12.97
N GLY A 165 0.27 5.16 12.33
CA GLY A 165 0.66 4.92 10.94
C GLY A 165 1.31 3.55 10.71
N LEU A 166 2.03 3.44 9.59
CA LEU A 166 2.69 2.22 9.13
C LEU A 166 4.21 2.34 9.28
N LYS A 167 4.82 1.39 9.99
CA LYS A 167 6.27 1.22 10.09
C LYS A 167 6.69 -0.04 9.32
N VAL A 168 7.63 0.09 8.39
CA VAL A 168 8.23 -1.02 7.65
C VAL A 168 9.68 -1.17 8.08
N THR A 169 10.04 -2.34 8.61
CA THR A 169 11.34 -2.62 9.22
C THR A 169 12.07 -3.71 8.45
N VAL A 170 13.32 -3.47 8.10
CA VAL A 170 14.23 -4.45 7.48
C VAL A 170 15.45 -4.60 8.38
N GLU A 171 15.80 -5.84 8.72
CA GLU A 171 16.97 -6.16 9.53
C GLU A 171 17.94 -7.06 8.75
N ASP A 172 19.24 -6.82 8.93
CA ASP A 172 20.31 -7.67 8.42
C ASP A 172 21.25 -8.09 9.54
N SER A 173 21.41 -9.40 9.69
CA SER A 173 22.45 -10.05 10.48
C SER A 173 22.56 -9.53 11.92
N LYS A 174 21.46 -9.05 12.50
CA LYS A 174 21.40 -8.51 13.87
C LYS A 174 22.37 -7.33 14.13
N CYS A 175 22.81 -6.64 13.07
CA CYS A 175 23.78 -5.55 13.15
C CYS A 175 23.32 -4.29 12.42
N LEU A 176 22.34 -4.41 11.51
CA LEU A 176 21.80 -3.32 10.73
C LEU A 176 20.28 -3.42 10.73
N GLN A 177 19.60 -2.33 11.08
CA GLN A 177 18.15 -2.21 10.97
C GLN A 177 17.79 -0.90 10.30
N ALA A 178 16.86 -0.95 9.35
CA ALA A 178 16.31 0.22 8.69
C ALA A 178 14.81 0.28 8.87
N ASN A 179 14.31 1.47 9.19
CA ASN A 179 12.92 1.72 9.50
C ASN A 179 12.39 2.81 8.55
N ALA A 180 11.41 2.47 7.73
CA ALA A 180 10.59 3.43 7.00
C ALA A 180 9.30 3.66 7.78
N TYR A 181 9.01 4.92 8.11
CA TYR A 181 7.80 5.28 8.83
C TYR A 181 6.91 6.19 7.97
N ILE A 182 5.66 5.79 7.81
CA ILE A 182 4.64 6.53 7.08
C ILE A 182 3.58 6.93 8.11
N PRO A 183 3.52 8.21 8.51
CA PRO A 183 2.55 8.66 9.50
C PRO A 183 1.12 8.64 8.94
N ILE A 184 0.13 8.46 9.81
CA ILE A 184 -1.28 8.31 9.45
C ILE A 184 -1.83 9.45 8.57
N ASN A 185 -1.32 10.68 8.74
CA ASN A 185 -1.73 11.85 7.96
C ASN A 185 -1.32 11.82 6.48
N VAL A 186 -0.45 10.88 6.07
CA VAL A 186 -0.10 10.66 4.66
C VAL A 186 -1.18 9.83 3.94
N PHE A 187 -1.99 9.09 4.70
CA PHE A 187 -3.04 8.25 4.14
C PHE A 187 -4.33 9.05 3.97
N ARG A 188 -5.02 8.83 2.86
CA ARG A 188 -6.36 9.35 2.63
C ARG A 188 -7.40 8.63 3.48
N GLU A 189 -7.19 7.32 3.66
CA GLU A 189 -8.01 6.45 4.49
C GLU A 189 -7.08 5.51 5.24
N PHE A 190 -7.28 5.35 6.54
CA PHE A 190 -6.51 4.44 7.37
C PHE A 190 -7.44 3.88 8.44
N ASN A 191 -7.93 2.67 8.21
CA ASN A 191 -8.80 1.95 9.13
C ASN A 191 -8.02 0.79 9.74
N LEU A 192 -7.99 0.76 11.06
CA LEU A 192 -7.27 -0.24 11.83
C LEU A 192 -8.17 -0.69 12.99
N ALA A 193 -8.51 -1.97 13.02
CA ALA A 193 -9.31 -2.53 14.11
C ALA A 193 -8.47 -2.75 15.37
N GLU A 194 -7.24 -3.24 15.20
CA GLU A 194 -6.23 -3.45 16.24
C GLU A 194 -4.83 -3.37 15.60
N ASP A 195 -3.80 -3.15 16.40
CA ASP A 195 -2.42 -3.17 15.91
C ASP A 195 -2.12 -4.52 15.23
N VAL A 196 -1.67 -4.46 13.98
CA VAL A 196 -1.33 -5.67 13.20
C VAL A 196 0.14 -5.67 12.81
N VAL A 197 0.72 -6.86 12.85
CA VAL A 197 2.10 -7.11 12.44
C VAL A 197 2.14 -8.27 11.47
N PHE A 198 2.74 -8.05 10.32
CA PHE A 198 2.92 -9.10 9.32
C PHE A 198 4.23 -8.88 8.58
N LYS A 199 4.83 -9.97 8.11
CA LYS A 199 6.05 -9.91 7.29
C LYS A 199 5.70 -10.20 5.84
N ILE A 200 6.25 -9.40 4.92
CA ILE A 200 6.05 -9.55 3.47
C ILE A 200 7.37 -9.56 2.73
N ASN A 201 7.35 -10.04 1.49
CA ASN A 201 8.44 -9.82 0.55
C ASN A 201 8.40 -8.35 0.07
N LEU A 202 9.28 -7.53 0.64
CA LEU A 202 9.41 -6.11 0.31
C LEU A 202 9.90 -5.90 -1.11
N THR A 203 10.80 -6.77 -1.61
CA THR A 203 11.30 -6.67 -2.97
C THR A 203 10.15 -6.80 -3.99
N VAL A 204 9.26 -7.78 -3.80
CA VAL A 204 8.07 -7.94 -4.65
C VAL A 204 7.15 -6.73 -4.55
N LEU A 205 6.87 -6.21 -3.35
CA LEU A 205 6.04 -5.00 -3.19
C LEU A 205 6.64 -3.81 -3.95
N VAL A 206 7.95 -3.58 -3.81
CA VAL A 206 8.64 -2.46 -4.48
C VAL A 206 8.66 -2.64 -5.99
N GLU A 207 8.83 -3.85 -6.50
CA GLU A 207 8.75 -4.16 -7.93
C GLU A 207 7.33 -3.93 -8.47
N CYS A 208 6.31 -4.40 -7.76
CA CYS A 208 4.90 -4.18 -8.13
C CYS A 208 4.57 -2.70 -8.24
N LEU A 209 4.93 -1.90 -7.23
CA LEU A 209 4.73 -0.45 -7.26
C LEU A 209 5.61 0.23 -8.32
N GLY A 210 6.79 -0.34 -8.59
CA GLY A 210 7.74 0.16 -9.59
C GLY A 210 7.21 0.12 -11.02
N MET A 211 6.28 -0.79 -11.35
CA MET A 211 5.65 -0.86 -12.68
C MET A 211 4.91 0.43 -13.06
N PHE A 212 4.44 1.17 -12.05
CA PHE A 212 3.66 2.41 -12.20
C PHE A 212 4.51 3.68 -12.00
N TRP A 213 5.83 3.53 -11.86
CA TRP A 213 6.72 4.65 -11.52
C TRP A 213 6.67 5.78 -12.54
N SER A 214 6.62 5.48 -13.84
CA SER A 214 6.52 6.50 -14.90
C SER A 214 5.29 7.38 -14.73
N SER A 215 4.16 6.77 -14.35
CA SER A 215 2.88 7.44 -14.18
C SER A 215 2.84 8.25 -12.89
N MET A 216 3.45 7.75 -11.81
CA MET A 216 3.66 8.52 -10.56
C MET A 216 4.56 9.76 -10.75
N THR A 217 5.36 9.81 -11.82
CA THR A 217 6.20 10.97 -12.14
C THR A 217 5.58 11.88 -13.19
N SER A 218 4.47 11.48 -13.80
CA SER A 218 3.75 12.30 -14.77
C SER A 218 2.81 13.27 -14.06
N PRO A 219 2.79 14.56 -14.43
CA PRO A 219 1.83 15.52 -13.88
C PRO A 219 0.39 15.26 -14.33
N THR A 220 0.17 14.38 -15.32
CA THR A 220 -1.17 14.14 -15.90
C THR A 220 -1.81 12.83 -15.46
N ALA A 221 -1.07 11.95 -14.79
CA ALA A 221 -1.55 10.63 -14.40
C ALA A 221 -1.69 10.58 -12.87
N SER A 222 -2.75 9.93 -12.39
CA SER A 222 -2.96 9.69 -10.97
C SER A 222 -2.87 8.20 -10.69
N VAL A 223 -2.06 7.84 -9.69
CA VAL A 223 -1.91 6.45 -9.25
C VAL A 223 -2.31 6.36 -7.78
N GLY A 224 -3.38 5.62 -7.49
CA GLY A 224 -3.83 5.33 -6.13
C GLY A 224 -3.37 3.95 -5.67
N LEU A 225 -3.10 3.80 -4.37
CA LEU A 225 -2.80 2.52 -3.72
C LEU A 225 -3.80 2.26 -2.61
N GLN A 226 -4.30 1.04 -2.52
CA GLN A 226 -5.01 0.53 -1.36
C GLN A 226 -4.36 -0.76 -0.87
N LEU A 227 -4.02 -0.82 0.41
CA LEU A 227 -3.56 -2.01 1.11
C LEU A 227 -4.73 -2.54 1.94
N ASN A 228 -4.98 -3.86 1.87
CA ASN A 228 -6.00 -4.53 2.66
C ASN A 228 -5.40 -5.78 3.29
N TYR A 229 -5.57 -5.95 4.59
CA TYR A 229 -5.09 -7.10 5.35
C TYR A 229 -6.17 -7.62 6.28
N LYS A 230 -6.50 -8.91 6.11
CA LYS A 230 -7.66 -9.54 6.77
C LYS A 230 -7.32 -9.91 8.21
N ASP A 231 -6.44 -10.89 8.35
CA ASP A 231 -5.99 -11.40 9.65
C ASP A 231 -4.70 -12.21 9.46
N ILE A 232 -4.13 -12.69 10.56
CA ILE A 232 -3.01 -13.62 10.60
C ILE A 232 -3.30 -14.82 9.68
N GLY A 233 -2.31 -15.16 8.84
CA GLY A 233 -2.42 -16.23 7.85
C GLY A 233 -3.04 -15.82 6.51
N TYR A 234 -3.60 -14.61 6.39
CA TYR A 234 -4.09 -14.07 5.12
C TYR A 234 -3.03 -13.22 4.39
N PRO A 235 -3.05 -13.17 3.05
CA PRO A 235 -2.16 -12.28 2.31
C PRO A 235 -2.54 -10.81 2.49
N VAL A 236 -1.59 -9.92 2.21
CA VAL A 236 -1.87 -8.49 2.00
C VAL A 236 -2.29 -8.31 0.57
N THR A 237 -3.51 -7.81 0.38
CA THR A 237 -4.02 -7.44 -0.94
C THR A 237 -3.62 -5.99 -1.24
N VAL A 238 -3.06 -5.77 -2.42
CA VAL A 238 -2.50 -4.49 -2.88
C VAL A 238 -3.25 -4.12 -4.15
N TRP A 239 -4.09 -3.09 -4.09
CA TRP A 239 -4.78 -2.54 -5.25
C TRP A 239 -4.12 -1.27 -5.71
N ILE A 240 -3.79 -1.23 -6.99
CA ILE A 240 -3.21 -0.06 -7.63
C ILE A 240 -4.19 0.40 -8.70
N GLU A 241 -4.67 1.63 -8.59
CA GLU A 241 -5.54 2.25 -9.59
C GLU A 241 -4.73 3.27 -10.40
N GLU A 242 -4.69 3.14 -11.72
CA GLU A 242 -4.05 4.05 -12.66
C GLU A 242 -5.04 4.38 -13.78
N ASP A 243 -5.45 5.64 -13.90
CA ASP A 243 -6.38 6.12 -14.96
C ASP A 243 -7.64 5.24 -15.13
N GLY A 244 -8.11 4.66 -14.03
CA GLY A 244 -9.27 3.79 -13.96
C GLY A 244 -9.05 2.32 -14.29
N VAL A 245 -7.81 1.91 -14.59
CA VAL A 245 -7.38 0.52 -14.61
C VAL A 245 -6.99 0.10 -13.19
N ILE A 246 -7.53 -1.02 -12.71
CA ILE A 246 -7.23 -1.54 -11.37
C ILE A 246 -6.36 -2.79 -11.52
N THR A 247 -5.19 -2.76 -10.88
CA THR A 247 -4.30 -3.90 -10.73
C THR A 247 -4.44 -4.49 -9.33
N ASP A 248 -4.73 -5.78 -9.24
CA ASP A 248 -4.93 -6.50 -7.99
C ASP A 248 -3.74 -7.46 -7.76
N CYS A 249 -2.91 -7.15 -6.76
CA CYS A 249 -1.77 -7.96 -6.35
C CYS A 249 -2.03 -8.59 -4.98
N SER A 250 -1.62 -9.85 -4.80
CA SER A 250 -1.73 -10.57 -3.52
C SER A 250 -0.34 -10.96 -3.02
N LEU A 251 0.09 -10.34 -1.91
CA LEU A 251 1.38 -10.60 -1.27
C LEU A 251 1.18 -11.57 -0.11
N LYS A 252 1.82 -12.75 -0.21
CA LYS A 252 1.83 -13.71 0.88
C LYS A 252 2.50 -13.12 2.11
N THR A 253 1.89 -13.33 3.27
CA THR A 253 2.46 -12.96 4.57
C THR A 253 3.24 -14.12 5.16
N GLN A 254 4.16 -13.77 6.06
CA GLN A 254 4.95 -14.67 6.89
C GLN A 254 4.79 -14.27 8.35
N GLU A 255 5.10 -15.19 9.25
CA GLU A 255 5.25 -14.87 10.67
C GLU A 255 6.41 -13.86 10.85
N PRO A 256 6.19 -12.75 11.58
CA PRO A 256 7.25 -11.79 11.87
C PRO A 256 8.37 -12.40 12.72
N ASP A 257 9.62 -12.06 12.39
CA ASP A 257 10.75 -12.39 13.26
C ASP A 257 10.78 -11.43 14.47
N GLU A 258 11.38 -11.87 15.57
CA GLU A 258 11.75 -10.97 16.68
C GLU A 258 12.79 -9.96 16.19
N LEU A 259 12.39 -8.69 16.15
CA LEU A 259 13.27 -7.59 15.77
C LEU A 259 14.12 -7.14 16.96
N LEU A 260 15.38 -6.81 16.70
CA LEU A 260 16.22 -6.18 17.71
C LEU A 260 15.84 -4.72 17.91
N ASP A 261 16.04 -4.24 19.12
CA ASP A 261 15.74 -2.86 19.48
C ASP A 261 16.99 -1.98 19.44
N PHE A 262 17.26 -1.39 18.28
CA PHE A 262 18.34 -0.42 18.10
C PHE A 262 17.83 1.00 18.36
N ARG A 263 17.77 1.41 19.63
CA ARG A 263 17.38 2.77 20.03
C ARG A 263 18.49 3.46 20.79
N ILE A 264 18.86 4.65 20.33
CA ILE A 264 19.70 5.59 21.07
C ILE A 264 18.77 6.55 21.80
N GLU A 265 18.65 6.39 23.11
CA GLU A 265 17.90 7.29 23.97
C GLU A 265 18.52 8.70 23.95
N SER A 266 17.69 9.75 24.02
CA SER A 266 18.13 11.16 23.92
C SER A 266 19.24 11.50 24.92
N ASP A 267 19.18 10.94 26.12
CA ASP A 267 20.14 11.17 27.20
C ASP A 267 21.46 10.43 26.97
N SER A 268 21.43 9.37 26.14
CA SER A 268 22.57 8.51 25.80
C SER A 268 23.29 8.94 24.52
N VAL A 269 22.76 9.93 23.78
CA VAL A 269 23.43 10.51 22.61
C VAL A 269 24.77 11.10 23.05
N LEU A 270 25.86 10.55 22.55
CA LEU A 270 27.22 11.04 22.77
C LEU A 270 27.52 12.19 21.83
N ASN A 271 27.42 11.93 20.53
CA ASN A 271 27.71 12.89 19.48
C ASN A 271 26.57 12.90 18.45
N LYS A 272 26.24 14.09 17.94
CA LYS A 272 25.18 14.34 16.97
C LYS A 272 25.62 15.37 15.95
N VAL A 273 25.45 15.04 14.67
CA VAL A 273 25.67 15.96 13.55
C VAL A 273 24.42 15.99 12.69
N ILE A 274 23.94 17.18 12.31
CA ILE A 274 22.89 17.34 11.31
C ILE A 274 23.51 18.04 10.11
N LEU A 275 23.39 17.40 8.95
CA LEU A 275 23.99 17.84 7.71
C LEU A 275 23.00 17.74 6.54
N HIS A 276 23.21 18.56 5.52
CA HIS A 276 22.50 18.45 4.27
C HIS A 276 22.87 17.15 3.55
N THR A 277 21.90 16.49 2.91
CA THR A 277 22.13 15.18 2.28
C THR A 277 23.07 15.26 1.09
N GLU A 278 23.15 16.41 0.40
CA GLU A 278 24.11 16.66 -0.67
C GLU A 278 25.55 16.52 -0.20
N LEU A 279 25.89 17.07 0.97
CA LEU A 279 27.23 16.94 1.55
C LEU A 279 27.57 15.48 1.86
N LEU A 280 26.66 14.74 2.50
CA LEU A 280 26.92 13.32 2.79
C LEU A 280 27.09 12.49 1.52
N LYS A 281 26.29 12.80 0.49
CA LYS A 281 26.32 12.10 -0.79
C LYS A 281 27.67 12.27 -1.47
N ASP A 282 28.18 13.51 -1.52
CA ASP A 282 29.48 13.80 -2.10
C ASP A 282 30.59 13.07 -1.33
N ILE A 283 30.58 13.13 0.00
CA ILE A 283 31.56 12.44 0.84
C ILE A 283 31.54 10.92 0.61
N LEU A 284 30.37 10.28 0.67
CA LEU A 284 30.27 8.84 0.50
C LEU A 284 30.63 8.38 -0.92
N SER A 285 30.51 9.25 -1.93
CA SER A 285 30.90 8.96 -3.31
C SER A 285 32.42 8.98 -3.55
N GLU A 286 33.16 9.72 -2.71
CA GLU A 286 34.63 9.82 -2.77
C GLU A 286 35.35 8.73 -1.94
N LEU A 287 34.63 8.02 -1.06
CA LEU A 287 35.23 6.94 -0.25
C LEU A 287 35.55 5.72 -1.09
N ASP A 288 36.69 5.08 -0.81
CA ASP A 288 37.08 3.81 -1.46
C ASP A 288 36.12 2.67 -1.07
N PRO A 289 35.30 2.15 -2.02
CA PRO A 289 34.33 1.10 -1.75
C PRO A 289 34.97 -0.30 -1.62
N THR A 290 36.27 -0.43 -1.86
CA THR A 290 37.02 -1.69 -1.65
C THR A 290 37.38 -1.90 -0.18
N SER A 291 37.23 -0.88 0.66
CA SER A 291 37.48 -0.99 2.09
C SER A 291 36.44 -1.88 2.78
N GLU A 292 36.89 -2.69 3.73
CA GLU A 292 36.00 -3.51 4.57
C GLU A 292 35.27 -2.65 5.62
N PHE A 293 35.92 -1.58 6.09
CA PHE A 293 35.44 -0.76 7.19
C PHE A 293 35.42 0.73 6.83
N ILE A 294 34.51 1.45 7.47
CA ILE A 294 34.45 2.90 7.49
C ILE A 294 34.60 3.36 8.93
N GLN A 295 35.53 4.27 9.16
CA GLN A 295 35.80 4.83 10.47
C GLN A 295 35.24 6.24 10.56
N LEU A 296 34.51 6.51 11.64
CA LEU A 296 33.95 7.81 11.98
C LEU A 296 34.63 8.33 13.25
N LEU A 297 35.28 9.49 13.15
CA LEU A 297 35.83 10.23 14.29
C LEU A 297 34.98 11.48 14.50
N LEU A 298 34.41 11.63 15.71
CA LEU A 298 33.75 12.85 16.16
C LEU A 298 34.51 13.39 17.37
N SER A 299 34.92 14.65 17.34
CA SER A 299 35.71 15.30 18.39
C SER A 299 35.22 16.74 18.63
N PRO A 300 35.27 17.25 19.87
CA PRO A 300 35.01 18.66 20.13
C PRO A 300 36.14 19.57 19.61
N ASN A 301 37.30 19.00 19.27
CA ASN A 301 38.44 19.72 18.71
C ASN A 301 38.67 19.30 17.25
N ALA A 302 39.44 20.11 16.50
CA ALA A 302 39.88 19.73 15.16
C ALA A 302 40.47 18.31 15.15
N PRO A 303 40.05 17.42 14.22
CA PRO A 303 39.37 17.71 12.95
C PRO A 303 37.83 17.76 13.02
N TYR A 304 37.23 17.77 14.22
CA TYR A 304 35.78 17.78 14.48
C TYR A 304 35.04 16.54 13.99
N PHE A 305 34.86 16.39 12.68
CA PHE A 305 34.26 15.19 12.09
C PHE A 305 35.14 14.71 10.95
N ARG A 306 35.66 13.49 11.08
CA ARG A 306 36.44 12.82 10.03
C ARG A 306 35.80 11.49 9.68
N ILE A 307 35.67 11.25 8.38
CA ILE A 307 35.27 9.97 7.81
C ILE A 307 36.47 9.41 7.05
N SER A 308 36.84 8.17 7.32
CA SER A 308 37.99 7.53 6.67
C SER A 308 37.74 6.09 6.28
N THR A 309 38.35 5.68 5.18
CA THR A 309 38.40 4.29 4.70
C THR A 309 39.84 3.92 4.37
N GLU A 310 40.17 2.64 4.52
CA GLU A 310 41.46 2.08 4.13
C GLU A 310 41.19 0.93 3.15
N GLY A 311 41.39 1.19 1.86
CA GLY A 311 41.12 0.25 0.79
C GLY A 311 42.39 -0.13 0.03
N LEU A 312 42.22 -0.76 -1.13
CA LEU A 312 43.35 -1.24 -1.94
C LEU A 312 44.22 -0.10 -2.48
N ALA A 313 43.62 1.08 -2.72
CA ALA A 313 44.32 2.26 -3.22
C ALA A 313 45.04 3.06 -2.13
N GLY A 314 44.92 2.63 -0.87
CA GLY A 314 45.44 3.32 0.30
C GLY A 314 44.34 3.95 1.14
N GLU A 315 44.73 4.93 1.95
CA GLU A 315 43.85 5.58 2.91
C GLU A 315 43.16 6.81 2.29
N CYS A 316 41.84 6.87 2.43
CA CYS A 316 41.03 8.05 2.13
C CYS A 316 40.58 8.68 3.46
N ARG A 317 40.82 9.98 3.65
CA ARG A 317 40.38 10.74 4.82
C ARG A 317 39.67 12.01 4.36
N ILE A 318 38.43 12.18 4.82
CA ILE A 318 37.62 13.36 4.54
C ILE A 318 37.29 14.02 5.88
N GLU A 319 37.66 15.28 6.04
CA GLU A 319 37.41 16.09 7.24
C GLU A 319 36.32 17.11 6.92
N LEU A 320 35.27 17.14 7.74
CA LEU A 320 34.18 18.09 7.57
C LEU A 320 34.42 19.31 8.47
N PRO A 321 34.42 20.54 7.91
CA PRO A 321 34.51 21.74 8.73
C PRO A 321 33.23 21.89 9.56
N HIS A 322 33.38 22.12 10.87
CA HIS A 322 32.27 22.20 11.83
C HIS A 322 31.29 23.36 11.60
N ASP A 323 31.69 24.38 10.85
CA ASP A 323 31.02 25.66 10.64
C ASP A 323 30.61 25.89 9.18
N SER A 324 30.43 24.81 8.42
CA SER A 324 29.92 24.88 7.04
C SER A 324 28.43 25.21 6.99
N GLU A 325 28.01 25.96 5.95
CA GLU A 325 26.59 26.19 5.64
C GLU A 325 25.80 24.88 5.41
N LEU A 326 26.49 23.79 5.08
CA LEU A 326 25.90 22.47 4.86
C LEU A 326 25.78 21.63 6.15
N ILE A 327 26.18 22.20 7.30
CA ILE A 327 26.06 21.59 8.62
C ILE A 327 25.17 22.48 9.50
N ASP A 328 23.97 22.00 9.80
CA ASP A 328 23.01 22.72 10.65
C ASP A 328 23.34 22.60 12.14
N THR A 329 23.94 21.48 12.55
CA THR A 329 24.17 21.17 13.96
C THR A 329 25.39 20.30 14.12
N PHE A 330 26.28 20.70 15.01
CA PHE A 330 27.41 19.90 15.45
C PHE A 330 27.45 19.89 16.99
N GLU A 331 27.00 18.78 17.58
CA GLU A 331 26.96 18.56 19.03
C GLU A 331 27.89 17.39 19.36
N CYS A 332 29.07 17.68 19.92
CA CYS A 332 30.06 16.65 20.28
C CYS A 332 30.40 16.75 21.77
N LYS A 333 29.97 15.77 22.57
CA LYS A 333 30.22 15.76 24.03
C LYS A 333 31.60 15.21 24.39
N ALA A 334 32.10 14.25 23.61
CA ALA A 334 33.41 13.66 23.82
C ALA A 334 34.00 13.12 22.51
N GLU A 335 35.32 13.10 22.43
CA GLU A 335 36.01 12.47 21.31
C GLU A 335 35.73 10.96 21.28
N ALA A 336 35.24 10.47 20.16
CA ALA A 336 34.97 9.07 19.93
C ALA A 336 35.32 8.68 18.50
N THR A 337 35.92 7.49 18.36
CA THR A 337 36.21 6.87 17.07
C THR A 337 35.55 5.50 17.03
N PHE A 338 34.72 5.27 16.02
CA PHE A 338 34.03 4.01 15.81
C PHE A 338 34.24 3.50 14.38
N CYS A 339 34.32 2.19 14.24
CA CYS A 339 34.50 1.50 12.95
C CYS A 339 33.28 0.64 12.65
N TYR A 340 32.75 0.76 11.44
CA TYR A 340 31.57 0.02 10.97
C TYR A 340 31.92 -0.72 9.68
N GLN A 341 31.23 -1.82 9.39
CA GLN A 341 31.39 -2.47 8.08
C GLN A 341 30.90 -1.53 6.99
N TYR A 342 31.72 -1.28 5.96
CA TYR A 342 31.39 -0.40 4.84
C TYR A 342 30.11 -0.88 4.12
N SER A 343 29.96 -2.21 4.00
CA SER A 343 28.78 -2.87 3.43
C SER A 343 27.46 -2.49 4.13
N HIS A 344 27.49 -2.15 5.42
CA HIS A 344 26.30 -1.76 6.19
C HIS A 344 25.95 -0.27 6.05
N ILE A 345 26.91 0.58 5.67
CA ILE A 345 26.66 2.01 5.39
C ILE A 345 26.08 2.20 3.99
N LYS A 346 26.47 1.33 3.03
CA LYS A 346 26.02 1.43 1.64
C LYS A 346 24.49 1.50 1.49
N PRO A 347 23.65 0.69 2.18
CA PRO A 347 22.19 0.83 2.14
C PRO A 347 21.69 2.21 2.56
N ALA A 348 22.33 2.86 3.55
CA ALA A 348 21.93 4.17 4.04
C ALA A 348 22.04 5.26 2.95
N THR A 349 22.91 5.07 1.96
CA THR A 349 23.03 6.00 0.82
C THR A 349 21.76 6.10 -0.03
N LYS A 350 20.92 5.05 -0.08
CA LYS A 350 19.68 5.08 -0.87
C LYS A 350 18.68 6.11 -0.33
N ALA A 351 18.69 6.36 0.98
CA ALA A 351 17.81 7.35 1.62
C ALA A 351 18.18 8.80 1.27
N LEU A 352 19.43 9.04 0.84
CA LEU A 352 19.88 10.37 0.37
C LEU A 352 19.12 10.85 -0.87
N LEU A 353 18.48 9.94 -1.62
CA LEU A 353 17.73 10.27 -2.83
C LEU A 353 16.37 10.90 -2.55
N CYS A 354 15.83 10.76 -1.34
CA CYS A 354 14.51 11.25 -0.97
C CYS A 354 14.51 12.17 0.26
N ALA A 355 15.65 12.36 0.91
CA ALA A 355 15.79 13.19 2.09
C ALA A 355 16.60 14.46 1.81
N ASN A 356 16.30 15.53 2.53
CA ASN A 356 16.98 16.83 2.40
C ASN A 356 18.04 17.03 3.50
N LYS A 357 17.80 16.45 4.68
CA LYS A 357 18.70 16.51 5.84
C LYS A 357 18.87 15.14 6.44
N VAL A 358 20.03 14.89 7.03
CA VAL A 358 20.34 13.67 7.78
C VAL A 358 20.93 14.03 9.14
N SER A 359 20.39 13.43 10.19
CA SER A 359 20.96 13.44 11.53
C SER A 359 21.75 12.16 11.76
N LEU A 360 23.03 12.30 12.03
CA LEU A 360 23.93 11.22 12.42
C LEU A 360 24.13 11.29 13.93
N LYS A 361 23.79 10.22 14.64
CA LYS A 361 23.92 10.10 16.10
C LYS A 361 24.75 8.88 16.47
N THR A 362 25.58 9.02 17.49
CA THR A 362 26.31 7.91 18.13
C THR A 362 26.09 7.92 19.63
N ASP A 363 26.09 6.76 20.26
CA ASP A 363 26.15 6.62 21.72
C ASP A 363 27.57 6.24 22.20
N LYS A 364 27.70 5.98 23.50
CA LYS A 364 28.96 5.58 24.14
C LYS A 364 29.41 4.16 23.77
N ASP A 365 28.48 3.31 23.34
CA ASP A 365 28.72 1.90 23.05
C ASP A 365 29.03 1.69 21.55
N GLY A 366 28.89 2.75 20.74
CA GLY A 366 29.23 2.78 19.32
C GLY A 366 28.04 2.43 18.42
N LEU A 367 26.81 2.47 18.91
CA LEU A 367 25.64 2.34 18.04
C LEU A 367 25.51 3.60 17.18
N LEU A 368 25.37 3.41 15.87
CA LEU A 368 25.23 4.47 14.88
C LEU A 368 23.79 4.55 14.38
N CYS A 369 23.22 5.76 14.40
CA CYS A 369 21.90 6.03 13.87
C CYS A 369 21.96 7.11 12.79
N PHE A 370 21.51 6.77 11.59
CA PHE A 370 21.15 7.73 10.56
C PHE A 370 19.65 7.97 10.58
N GLN A 371 19.26 9.23 10.75
CA GLN A 371 17.86 9.65 10.70
C GLN A 371 17.68 10.64 9.56
N TYR A 372 17.02 10.19 8.49
CA TYR A 372 16.78 10.96 7.27
C TYR A 372 15.46 11.71 7.36
N MET A 373 15.49 13.01 7.08
CA MET A 373 14.29 13.84 7.00
C MET A 373 13.79 13.86 5.55
N VAL A 374 12.72 13.12 5.30
CA VAL A 374 12.01 13.10 4.01
C VAL A 374 10.92 14.15 4.08
N SER A 375 11.03 15.18 3.25
CA SER A 375 9.93 16.14 3.08
C SER A 375 8.85 15.48 2.22
N PRO A 376 7.59 15.39 2.68
CA PRO A 376 6.51 15.04 1.78
C PRO A 376 6.44 16.12 0.71
N ILE A 377 6.49 15.73 -0.56
CA ILE A 377 6.11 16.61 -1.66
C ILE A 377 4.59 16.77 -1.53
N ILE A 378 4.17 17.65 -0.64
CA ILE A 378 2.82 18.19 -0.67
C ILE A 378 2.88 19.12 -1.87
N ASP A 379 2.27 18.72 -2.99
CA ASP A 379 1.96 19.66 -4.05
C ASP A 379 1.08 20.72 -3.40
N THR A 380 1.68 21.85 -3.05
CA THR A 380 0.92 23.06 -2.75
C THR A 380 0.35 23.49 -4.08
N ASP A 381 -0.95 23.24 -4.28
CA ASP A 381 -1.74 23.93 -5.28
C ASP A 381 -1.58 25.45 -5.02
N GLU A 382 -0.68 26.09 -5.77
CA GLU A 382 -0.72 27.54 -6.04
C GLU A 382 -1.38 27.80 -7.40
#